data_AF-A0A356X2V0-F1
#
_entry.id   AF-A0A356X2V0-F1
#
_cell.length_a   1.000
_cell.length_b   1.000
_cell.length_c   1.000
_cell.angle_alpha   90.00
_cell.angle_beta   90.00
_cell.angle_gamma   90.00
#
_symmetry.space_group_name_H-M   'P 1'
#
loop_
_entity.id
_entity.type
_entity.pdbx_description
1 polymer ?
#
loop_
_entity_poly.entity_id
_entity_poly.type
_entity_poly.pdbx_seq_one_letter_code
_entity_poly.pdbx_strand_id
1 'polypeptide(L)' 'GIKVEVGNANGPRIFDLGSQTWIPLNIDFSRYKTMHLLGLDLPLMLKEDLVRYKSALSRPVDIEDIRAIGESA' A
#
# COMPACT_ATOMS: atom_id res chain seq x y z
N GLY A 1 -20.20 0.95 -3.04
CA GLY A 1 -19.80 1.07 -4.46
C GLY A 1 -18.95 -0.12 -4.85
N ILE A 2 -18.96 -0.51 -6.12
CA ILE A 2 -18.14 -1.62 -6.63
C ILE A 2 -16.69 -1.15 -6.81
N LYS A 3 -15.73 -1.85 -6.21
CA LYS A 3 -14.29 -1.60 -6.39
C LYS A 3 -13.87 -2.17 -7.74
N VAL A 4 -13.40 -1.33 -8.65
CA VAL A 4 -12.83 -1.74 -9.94
C VAL A 4 -11.33 -1.42 -9.91
N GLU A 5 -10.48 -2.43 -10.01
CA GLU A 5 -9.03 -2.28 -10.11
C GLU A 5 -8.59 -2.47 -11.57
N VAL A 6 -7.80 -1.52 -12.08
CA VAL A 6 -7.18 -1.60 -13.42
C VAL A 6 -5.68 -1.76 -13.21
N GLY A 7 -5.17 -2.98 -13.33
CA GLY A 7 -3.81 -3.37 -12.96
C GLY A 7 -2.66 -2.87 -13.85
N ASN A 8 -2.92 -1.94 -14.78
CA ASN A 8 -1.89 -1.34 -15.64
C ASN A 8 -2.37 -0.02 -16.27
N ALA A 9 -3.00 0.85 -15.46
CA ALA A 9 -3.42 2.16 -15.94
C ALA A 9 -2.21 3.09 -16.10
N ASN A 10 -2.07 3.77 -17.24
CA ASN A 10 -1.07 4.83 -17.41
C ASN A 10 -1.32 5.95 -16.39
N GLY A 11 -0.34 6.20 -15.51
CA GLY A 11 -0.44 7.21 -14.46
C GLY A 11 -1.52 6.88 -13.42
N PRO A 12 -1.39 5.76 -12.68
CA PRO A 12 -2.39 5.38 -11.70
C PRO A 12 -2.51 6.47 -10.64
N ARG A 13 -3.72 6.71 -10.15
CA ARG A 13 -4.01 7.67 -9.08
C ARG A 13 -4.84 7.02 -8.01
N ILE A 14 -4.62 7.44 -6.77
CA ILE A 14 -5.45 7.05 -5.62
C ILE A 14 -6.09 8.30 -5.02
N PHE A 15 -7.27 8.11 -4.42
CA PHE A 15 -7.92 9.17 -3.67
C PHE A 15 -7.29 9.22 -2.28
N ASP A 16 -6.60 10.33 -1.98
CA ASP A 16 -6.08 10.61 -0.65
C ASP A 16 -7.19 11.20 0.21
N LEU A 17 -7.57 10.50 1.26
CA LEU A 17 -8.65 10.93 2.15
C LEU A 17 -8.25 12.15 2.98
N GLY A 18 -6.96 12.31 3.31
CA GLY A 18 -6.47 13.40 4.15
C GLY A 18 -6.55 14.75 3.46
N SER A 19 -6.16 14.80 2.17
CA SER A 19 -6.28 16.01 1.35
C SER A 19 -7.59 16.10 0.55
N GLN A 20 -8.37 15.02 0.49
CA GLN A 20 -9.55 14.87 -0.39
C GLN A 20 -9.24 15.10 -1.88
N THR A 21 -8.06 14.68 -2.34
CA THR A 21 -7.62 14.84 -3.74
C THR A 21 -7.15 13.54 -4.37
N TRP A 22 -7.20 13.48 -5.71
CA TRP A 22 -6.60 12.38 -6.47
C TRP A 22 -5.11 12.63 -6.66
N ILE A 23 -4.27 11.83 -6.02
CA ILE A 23 -2.82 11.92 -6.10
C ILE A 23 -2.24 10.79 -6.96
N PRO A 24 -1.08 10.99 -7.62
CA PRO A 24 -0.37 9.90 -8.29
C PRO A 24 -0.05 8.75 -7.33
N LEU A 25 -0.35 7.52 -7.75
CA LEU A 25 0.08 6.31 -7.09
C LEU A 25 1.50 5.98 -7.55
N ASN A 26 2.49 6.51 -6.84
CA ASN A 26 3.89 6.25 -7.13
C ASN A 26 4.41 5.11 -6.26
N ILE A 27 4.43 3.89 -6.81
CA ILE A 27 5.03 2.72 -6.17
C ILE A 27 6.37 2.46 -6.83
N ASP A 28 7.44 2.51 -6.04
CA ASP A 28 8.77 2.11 -6.48
C ASP A 28 8.95 0.60 -6.30
N PHE A 29 8.72 -0.17 -7.37
CA PHE A 29 8.86 -1.62 -7.35
C PHE A 29 10.31 -2.12 -7.19
N SER A 30 11.31 -1.22 -7.29
CA SER A 30 12.70 -1.59 -6.99
C SER A 30 12.98 -1.64 -5.48
N ARG A 31 12.12 -0.99 -4.67
CA ARG A 31 12.20 -1.00 -3.20
C ARG A 31 11.37 -2.13 -2.63
N TYR A 32 12.02 -3.24 -2.31
CA TYR A 32 11.40 -4.38 -1.68
C TYR A 32 12.36 -5.09 -0.73
N LYS A 33 11.78 -5.89 0.17
CA LYS A 33 12.50 -6.91 0.93
C LYS A 33 12.06 -8.28 0.46
N THR A 34 12.98 -9.22 0.37
CA THR A 34 12.62 -10.62 0.10
C THR A 34 12.25 -11.30 1.41
N MET A 35 11.15 -12.06 1.43
CA MET A 35 10.73 -12.88 2.56
C MET A 35 10.50 -14.31 2.09
N HIS A 36 11.09 -15.27 2.80
CA HIS A 36 10.84 -16.68 2.54
C HIS A 36 9.56 -17.12 3.26
N LEU A 37 8.54 -17.51 2.51
CA LEU A 37 7.25 -17.91 3.04
C LEU A 37 6.70 -19.10 2.26
N LEU A 38 6.34 -20.17 2.97
CA LEU A 38 5.77 -21.39 2.39
C LEU A 38 6.63 -21.99 1.25
N GLY A 39 7.96 -21.90 1.38
CA GLY A 39 8.90 -22.41 0.37
C GLY A 39 9.17 -21.47 -0.81
N LEU A 40 8.63 -20.25 -0.79
CA LEU A 40 8.79 -19.25 -1.86
C LEU A 40 9.51 -18.00 -1.36
N ASP A 41 10.38 -17.44 -2.20
CA ASP A 41 10.97 -16.13 -1.99
C ASP A 41 10.05 -15.05 -2.58
N LEU A 42 9.40 -14.29 -1.69
CA LEU A 42 8.42 -13.29 -2.07
C LEU A 42 9.02 -11.88 -1.94
N PRO A 43 9.04 -11.06 -3.01
CA PRO A 43 9.35 -9.65 -2.89
C PRO A 43 8.16 -8.93 -2.25
N LEU A 44 8.39 -8.36 -1.08
CA LEU A 44 7.40 -7.60 -0.32
C LEU A 44 7.76 -6.13 -0.29
N MET A 45 6.73 -5.29 -0.41
CA MET A 45 6.84 -3.87 -0.16
C MET A 45 7.43 -3.62 1.23
N LEU A 46 8.27 -2.59 1.34
CA LEU A 46 8.82 -2.16 2.63
C LEU A 46 7.70 -1.69 3.56
N LYS A 47 7.90 -1.85 4.88
CA LYS A 47 6.87 -1.52 5.88
C LYS A 47 6.48 -0.03 5.78
N GLU A 48 7.46 0.84 5.64
CA GLU A 48 7.29 2.29 5.49
C GLU A 48 6.50 2.68 4.24
N ASP A 49 6.75 2.00 3.13
CA ASP A 49 6.06 2.24 1.85
C ASP A 49 4.60 1.79 1.95
N LEU A 50 4.35 0.65 2.62
CA LEU A 50 3.00 0.14 2.90
C LEU A 50 2.22 1.06 3.85
N VAL A 51 2.83 1.54 4.92
CA VAL A 51 2.21 2.49 5.87
C VAL A 51 1.86 3.80 5.17
N ARG A 52 2.75 4.32 4.31
CA ARG A 52 2.50 5.54 3.53
C ARG A 52 1.30 5.38 2.60
N TYR A 53 1.23 4.27 1.87
CA TYR A 53 0.13 3.96 0.97
C TYR A 53 -1.20 3.84 1.72
N LYS A 54 -1.22 3.10 2.83
CA LYS A 54 -2.42 2.93 3.67
C LYS A 54 -2.87 4.23 4.33
N SER A 55 -1.92 5.07 4.74
CA SER A 55 -2.22 6.38 5.33
C SER A 55 -2.93 7.30 4.34
N ALA A 56 -2.55 7.28 3.06
CA ALA A 56 -3.27 8.06 2.04
C ALA A 56 -4.73 7.58 1.87
N LEU A 57 -4.97 6.27 1.90
CA LEU A 57 -6.31 5.72 1.76
C LEU A 57 -7.18 5.91 3.01
N SER A 58 -6.59 5.79 4.20
CA SER A 58 -7.22 6.01 5.51
C SER A 58 -8.60 5.36 5.69
N ARG A 59 -8.81 4.17 5.13
CA ARG A 59 -10.04 3.40 5.36
C ARG A 59 -9.96 2.74 6.74
N PRO A 60 -11.09 2.33 7.36
CA PRO A 60 -11.08 1.69 8.67
C PRO A 60 -10.10 0.50 8.76
N VAL A 61 -10.10 -0.38 7.75
CA VAL A 61 -9.17 -1.52 7.67
C VAL A 61 -7.70 -1.09 7.49
N ASP A 62 -7.45 0.01 6.79
CA ASP A 62 -6.08 0.53 6.60
C ASP A 62 -5.51 1.06 7.92
N ILE A 63 -6.36 1.66 8.77
CA ILE A 63 -5.97 2.14 10.11
C ILE A 63 -5.62 0.96 11.02
N GLU A 64 -6.42 -0.11 11.00
CA GLU A 64 -6.14 -1.34 11.76
C GLU A 64 -4.82 -1.98 11.32
N ASP A 65 -4.60 -2.10 10.02
CA ASP A 65 -3.36 -2.66 9.46
C ASP A 65 -2.13 -1.83 9.86
N ILE A 66 -2.21 -0.49 9.81
CA ILE A 66 -1.09 0.39 10.22
C ILE A 66 -0.74 0.17 11.70
N ARG A 67 -1.76 0.03 12.57
CA ARG A 67 -1.53 -0.25 14.00
C ARG A 67 -0.83 -1.59 14.20
N ALA A 68 -1.33 -2.65 13.55
CA ALA A 68 -0.73 -3.98 13.65
C ALA A 68 0.73 -4.01 13.15
N ILE A 69 1.05 -3.27 12.09
CA ILE A 69 2.42 -3.13 11.58
C ILE A 69 3.34 -2.45 12.61
N GLY A 70 2.83 -1.44 13.32
CA GLY A 70 3.57 -0.70 14.35
C GLY A 70 3.81 -1.48 15.64
N GLU A 71 2.89 -2.35 16.02
CA GLU A 71 3.04 -3.24 17.20
C GLU A 71 4.03 -4.40 16.94
N SER A 72 4.25 -4.75 15.67
CA SER A 72 5.15 -5.83 15.24
C SER A 72 6.59 -5.34 15.00
N ALA A 73 7.03 -4.32 15.74
CA ALA A 73 8.34 -3.66 15.61
C ALA A 73 9.26 -3.98 16.79
#